data_AF-Q21L62-F1
#
_entry.id   AF-Q21L62-F1
#
_cell.length_a   1.000
_cell.length_b   1.000
_cell.length_c   1.000
_cell.angle_alpha   90.00
_cell.angle_beta   90.00
_cell.angle_gamma   90.00
#
_symmetry.space_group_name_H-M   'P 1'
#
loop_
_entity.id
_entity.type
_entity.pdbx_description
1 polymer ?
#
loop_
_entity_poly.entity_id
_entity_poly.type
_entity_poly.pdbx_seq_one_letter_code
_entity_poly.pdbx_strand_id
1 'polypeptide(L)' 'MQDTLVQQGLDLMFTGMGTVFVFLTLLVIGTLAMSTIVSRFFHVEEVELPKPVAKEKAAPVNKKTLAVIQAAVHAHRAKK' A
#
# COMPACT_ATOMS: atom_id res chain seq x y z
N MET A 1 -29.98 -45.59 16.30
CA MET A 1 -30.21 -45.43 14.84
C MET A 1 -30.11 -43.97 14.39
N GLN A 2 -30.27 -42.96 15.27
CA GLN A 2 -30.19 -41.52 14.89
C GLN A 2 -28.78 -40.94 15.05
N ASP A 3 -27.99 -41.41 16.02
CA ASP A 3 -26.59 -40.98 16.23
C ASP A 3 -25.72 -41.15 14.97
N THR A 4 -26.04 -42.17 14.16
CA THR A 4 -25.28 -42.51 12.95
C THR A 4 -25.41 -41.46 11.84
N LEU A 5 -26.58 -40.81 11.72
CA LEU A 5 -26.81 -39.81 10.66
C LEU A 5 -26.11 -38.48 10.98
N VAL A 6 -26.18 -38.05 12.24
CA VAL A 6 -25.46 -36.85 12.68
C VAL A 6 -23.95 -37.09 12.59
N GLN A 7 -23.48 -38.28 12.99
CA GLN A 7 -22.07 -38.64 12.89
C GLN A 7 -21.59 -38.77 11.43
N GLN A 8 -22.38 -39.35 10.53
CA GLN A 8 -22.07 -39.33 9.09
C GLN A 8 -22.09 -37.92 8.50
N GLY A 9 -23.02 -37.07 8.92
CA GLY A 9 -23.06 -35.66 8.50
C GLY A 9 -21.82 -34.90 8.96
N LEU A 10 -21.35 -35.14 10.18
CA LEU A 10 -20.12 -34.56 10.71
C LEU A 10 -18.87 -35.07 9.97
N ASP A 11 -18.77 -36.38 9.71
CA ASP A 11 -17.67 -36.95 8.92
C ASP A 11 -17.65 -36.38 7.49
N LEU A 12 -18.82 -36.23 6.88
CA LEU A 12 -18.96 -35.63 5.55
C LEU A 12 -18.60 -34.14 5.56
N MET A 13 -19.00 -33.38 6.59
CA MET A 13 -18.60 -31.98 6.75
C MET A 13 -17.09 -31.85 6.95
N PHE A 14 -16.47 -32.67 7.79
CA PHE A 14 -15.02 -32.65 7.99
C PHE A 14 -14.27 -32.97 6.70
N THR A 15 -14.70 -34.00 5.98
CA THR A 15 -14.06 -34.42 4.73
C THR A 15 -14.30 -33.42 3.60
N GLY A 16 -15.53 -32.94 3.44
CA GLY A 16 -15.91 -31.96 2.41
C GLY A 16 -15.30 -30.59 2.67
N MET A 17 -15.43 -30.06 3.89
CA MET A 17 -14.87 -28.75 4.26
C MET A 17 -13.34 -28.79 4.29
N GLY A 18 -12.74 -29.89 4.75
CA GLY A 18 -11.29 -30.07 4.79
C GLY A 18 -10.67 -30.13 3.38
N THR A 19 -11.25 -30.89 2.46
CA THR A 19 -10.77 -30.95 1.07
C THR A 19 -10.87 -29.60 0.36
N VAL A 20 -12.00 -28.88 0.53
CA VAL A 20 -12.16 -27.53 -0.01
C VAL A 20 -11.14 -26.57 0.61
N PHE A 21 -10.92 -26.62 1.93
CA PHE A 21 -9.93 -25.79 2.61
C PHE A 21 -8.51 -26.03 2.07
N VAL A 22 -8.11 -27.29 1.91
CA VAL A 22 -6.81 -27.66 1.33
C VAL A 22 -6.70 -27.16 -0.11
N PHE A 23 -7.74 -27.34 -0.92
CA PHE A 23 -7.77 -26.88 -2.30
C PHE A 23 -7.64 -25.36 -2.40
N LEU A 24 -8.39 -24.61 -1.60
CA LEU A 24 -8.28 -23.15 -1.54
C LEU A 24 -6.91 -22.70 -1.03
N THR A 25 -6.35 -23.38 -0.04
CA THR A 25 -5.00 -23.08 0.47
C THR A 25 -3.96 -23.27 -0.63
N LEU A 26 -4.05 -24.35 -1.41
CA LEU A 26 -3.19 -24.57 -2.57
C LEU A 26 -3.37 -23.50 -3.64
N LEU A 27 -4.61 -23.08 -3.91
CA LEU A 27 -4.86 -21.97 -4.85
C LEU A 27 -4.24 -20.66 -4.37
N VAL A 28 -4.38 -20.34 -3.08
CA VAL A 28 -3.77 -19.13 -2.49
C VAL A 28 -2.25 -19.20 -2.58
N ILE A 29 -1.63 -20.33 -2.27
CA ILE A 29 -0.18 -20.51 -2.44
C ILE A 29 0.21 -20.33 -3.92
N GLY A 30 -0.58 -20.87 -4.85
CA GLY A 30 -0.36 -20.72 -6.28
C GLY A 30 -0.44 -19.26 -6.74
N THR A 31 -1.44 -18.50 -6.28
CA THR A 31 -1.57 -17.08 -6.62
C THR A 31 -0.49 -16.22 -5.97
N LEU A 32 -0.05 -16.56 -4.75
CA LEU A 32 1.09 -15.91 -4.09
C LEU A 32 2.41 -16.20 -4.82
N ALA A 33 2.62 -17.45 -5.25
CA ALA A 33 3.76 -17.83 -6.07
C ALA A 33 3.76 -17.07 -7.40
N MET A 34 2.60 -17.01 -8.07
CA MET A 34 2.44 -16.21 -9.28
C MET A 34 2.73 -14.72 -9.02
N SER A 35 2.21 -14.14 -7.93
CA SER A 35 2.48 -12.75 -7.55
C SER A 35 3.97 -12.49 -7.32
N THR A 36 4.67 -13.44 -6.69
CA THR A 36 6.13 -13.36 -6.44
C THR A 36 6.93 -13.51 -7.74
N ILE A 37 6.55 -14.45 -8.60
CA ILE A 37 7.18 -14.64 -9.91
C ILE A 37 6.96 -13.40 -10.77
N VAL A 38 5.75 -12.87 -10.82
CA VAL A 38 5.43 -11.67 -11.60
C VAL A 38 6.24 -10.49 -11.08
N SER A 39 6.20 -10.17 -9.79
CA SER A 39 6.98 -9.04 -9.23
C SER A 39 8.50 -9.20 -9.39
N ARG A 40 9.03 -10.43 -9.33
CA ARG A 40 10.48 -10.67 -9.44
C ARG A 40 10.99 -10.66 -10.87
N PHE A 41 10.26 -11.25 -11.81
CA PHE A 41 10.67 -11.41 -13.21
C PHE A 41 10.15 -10.30 -14.11
N PHE A 42 8.93 -9.83 -13.87
CA PHE A 42 8.38 -8.64 -14.51
C PHE A 42 8.55 -7.50 -13.51
N HIS A 43 9.64 -6.75 -13.65
CA HIS A 43 9.75 -5.44 -13.01
C HIS A 43 8.72 -4.53 -13.68
N VAL A 44 7.45 -4.71 -13.31
CA VAL A 44 6.42 -3.71 -13.54
C VAL A 44 6.91 -2.54 -12.69
N GLU A 45 7.52 -1.57 -13.36
CA GLU A 45 7.91 -0.30 -12.79
C GLU A 45 6.74 0.15 -11.93
N GLU A 46 6.90 0.02 -10.61
CA GLU A 46 5.87 0.34 -9.66
C GLU A 46 5.66 1.83 -9.88
N VAL A 47 4.57 2.18 -10.56
CA VAL A 47 4.21 3.57 -10.83
C VAL A 47 4.27 4.24 -9.47
N GLU A 48 5.33 5.01 -9.22
CA GLU A 48 5.60 5.58 -7.92
C GLU A 48 4.36 6.41 -7.59
N LEU A 49 3.50 5.87 -6.71
CA LEU A 49 2.43 6.65 -6.12
C LEU A 49 3.15 7.86 -5.53
N PRO A 50 2.76 9.11 -5.92
CA PRO A 50 3.49 10.29 -5.54
C PRO A 50 3.65 10.26 -4.03
N LYS A 51 4.89 10.03 -3.57
CA LYS A 51 5.20 10.01 -2.14
C LYS A 51 4.70 11.34 -1.60
N PRO A 52 3.94 11.38 -0.49
CA PRO A 52 3.54 12.65 0.09
C PRO A 52 4.82 13.45 0.30
N VAL A 53 4.99 14.52 -0.47
CA VAL A 53 6.17 15.37 -0.39
C VAL A 53 6.14 15.91 1.03
N ALA A 54 7.02 15.38 1.88
CA ALA A 54 7.27 15.98 3.18
C ALA A 54 7.58 17.43 2.88
N LYS A 55 6.78 18.36 3.41
CA LYS A 55 7.03 19.80 3.25
C LYS A 55 8.48 20.04 3.62
N GLU A 56 9.32 20.27 2.62
CA GLU A 56 10.70 20.65 2.82
C GLU A 56 10.67 21.85 3.76
N LYS A 57 11.34 21.73 4.91
CA LYS A 57 11.54 22.90 5.77
C LYS A 57 12.27 23.91 4.89
N ALA A 58 11.63 25.05 4.63
CA ALA A 58 12.18 26.11 3.81
C ALA A 58 13.63 26.35 4.22
N ALA A 59 14.55 26.24 3.26
CA ALA A 59 15.97 26.46 3.48
C ALA A 59 16.17 27.83 4.16
N PRO A 60 17.18 27.97 5.04
CA PRO A 60 17.43 29.24 5.72
C PRO A 60 17.66 30.33 4.67
N VAL A 61 16.72 31.29 4.61
CA VAL A 61 16.76 32.38 3.63
C VAL A 61 18.02 33.20 3.88
N ASN A 62 18.84 33.35 2.85
CA ASN A 62 20.07 34.13 2.90
C ASN A 62 19.74 35.60 3.30
N LYS A 63 20.51 36.16 4.24
CA LYS A 63 20.33 37.53 4.76
C LYS A 63 20.29 38.58 3.66
N LYS A 64 21.07 38.39 2.58
CA LYS A 64 21.06 39.30 1.42
C LYS A 64 19.70 39.29 0.71
N THR A 65 19.10 38.12 0.53
CA THR A 65 17.78 37.97 -0.10
C THR A 65 16.70 38.60 0.78
N LEU A 66 16.77 38.41 2.09
CA LEU A 66 15.84 39.05 3.03
C LEU A 66 15.91 40.58 2.96
N ALA A 67 17.11 41.16 2.90
CA ALA A 67 17.31 42.60 2.78
C ALA A 67 16.73 43.18 1.46
N VAL A 68 16.92 42.46 0.35
CA VAL A 68 16.35 42.86 -0.96
C VAL A 68 14.82 42.82 -0.93
N ILE A 69 14.23 41.78 -0.35
CA ILE A 69 12.77 41.67 -0.21
C ILE A 69 12.23 42.79 0.68
N GLN A 70 12.90 43.10 1.80
CA GLN A 70 12.50 44.21 2.67
C GLN A 70 12.55 45.56 1.94
N ALA A 71 13.62 45.84 1.19
CA ALA A 71 13.74 47.05 0.39
C ALA A 71 12.62 47.14 -0.66
N ALA A 72 12.29 46.05 -1.35
CA ALA A 72 11.21 45.99 -2.32
C ALA A 72 9.83 46.25 -1.68
N VAL A 73 9.56 45.67 -0.50
CA VAL A 73 8.31 45.90 0.25
C VAL A 73 8.20 47.35 0.73
N HIS A 74 9.29 47.93 1.23
CA HIS A 74 9.31 49.34 1.63
C HIS A 74 9.07 50.26 0.43
N ALA A 75 9.69 50.00 -0.72
CA ALA A 75 9.47 50.78 -1.94
C ALA A 75 8.02 50.67 -2.42
N HIS A 76 7.41 49.48 -2.36
CA HIS A 76 5.99 49.29 -2.73
C HIS A 76 5.05 50.02 -1.76
N ARG A 77 5.34 49.99 -0.45
CA ARG A 77 4.53 50.70 0.57
C ARG A 77 4.69 52.21 0.52
N ALA A 78 5.85 52.73 0.14
CA ALA A 78 6.08 54.17 -0.04
C ALA A 78 5.51 54.71 -1.36
N LYS A 79 5.27 53.82 -2.34
CA LYS A 79 4.64 54.15 -3.62
C LYS A 79 3.11 54.09 -3.59
N LYS A 80 2.52 53.66 -2.46
CA LYS A 80 1.08 53.69 -2.20
C LYS A 80 0.77 54.74 -1.15
#